data_AF-A0A921UWV4-F1
#
_entry.id   AF-A0A921UWV4-F1
#
_cell.length_a   1.000
_cell.length_b   1.000
_cell.length_c   1.000
_cell.angle_alpha   90.00
_cell.angle_beta   90.00
_cell.angle_gamma   90.00
#
_symmetry.space_group_name_H-M   'P 1'
#
loop_
_entity.id
_entity.type
_entity.pdbx_description
1 polymer ?
#
loop_
_entity_poly.entity_id
_entity_poly.type
_entity_poly.pdbx_seq_one_letter_code
_entity_poly.pdbx_strand_id
1 'polypeptide(L)'
;MSSSSKQGKEDEEVEVPCMNGDVGRDDVDNDGGVGEGEGEFAAAMAQLAPEGVRALHARVEAEWGPVLQSACQTAAARALWGRAVRDPAAGVLAGERYLRGLHDKMRRDERAGAREVHGVMIAVRTLWFDARVEAAVAALGGDPQVVILGAGMDARAYRLSCLKECTVFELDFPELLEMKSDLLHEAMSSANHQKLTVMAKSLIRVPANIQDGDWITKLQSCGYVPERNTIWVLEGIIYYLHHADAMQVLENIAASRSSASTVLLADFMNKNATLLSPTMYHFYHDSPDLLLPSIGFSQVTLTQIGDPEAHFGLLSHPENLFDKLRKLPRSMEKNPEDGTPCCRLYFVEASASPDDQIMCPLDHYLE
;
A
#
# COMPACT_ATOMS: atom_id res chain seq x y z
N MET A 1 16.93 -57.16 -11.49
CA MET A 1 16.89 -56.32 -12.71
C MET A 1 15.44 -55.96 -12.97
N SER A 2 15.02 -54.77 -12.54
CA SER A 2 13.79 -54.13 -13.00
C SER A 2 14.04 -52.63 -12.99
N SER A 3 14.14 -52.08 -14.19
CA SER A 3 14.38 -50.68 -14.48
C SER A 3 13.08 -49.90 -14.29
N SER A 4 13.08 -48.88 -13.44
CA SER A 4 12.00 -47.88 -13.38
C SER A 4 12.55 -46.53 -13.82
N SER A 5 12.16 -46.14 -15.02
CA SER A 5 12.33 -44.81 -15.59
C SER A 5 11.35 -43.84 -14.91
N LYS A 6 11.88 -42.94 -14.08
CA LYS A 6 11.16 -41.73 -13.63
C LYS A 6 11.30 -40.67 -14.72
N GLN A 7 10.20 -40.39 -15.43
CA GLN A 7 10.06 -39.16 -16.18
C GLN A 7 9.63 -38.07 -15.20
N GLY A 8 10.50 -37.07 -14.98
CA GLY A 8 10.12 -35.81 -14.36
C GLY A 8 9.27 -35.02 -15.35
N LYS A 9 8.10 -34.58 -14.90
CA LYS A 9 7.40 -33.47 -15.54
C LYS A 9 7.94 -32.19 -14.91
N GLU A 10 8.55 -31.36 -15.73
CA GLU A 10 8.75 -29.95 -15.45
C GLU A 10 7.36 -29.31 -15.50
N ASP A 11 6.91 -28.77 -14.38
CA ASP A 11 5.71 -27.95 -14.32
C ASP A 11 6.10 -26.55 -14.82
N GLU A 12 5.55 -26.16 -15.97
CA GLU A 12 5.60 -24.81 -16.51
C GLU A 12 4.96 -23.84 -15.50
N GLU A 13 5.79 -23.01 -14.87
CA GLU A 13 5.33 -21.86 -14.09
C GLU A 13 4.69 -20.83 -15.03
N VAL A 14 3.38 -20.65 -14.88
CA VAL A 14 2.64 -19.56 -15.51
C VAL A 14 3.01 -18.26 -14.78
N GLU A 15 3.79 -17.39 -15.42
CA GLU A 15 4.02 -16.02 -14.97
C GLU A 15 2.67 -15.27 -14.87
N VAL A 16 2.35 -14.78 -13.67
CA VAL A 16 1.17 -13.94 -13.39
C VAL A 16 1.64 -12.55 -12.98
N PRO A 17 0.99 -11.45 -13.41
CA PRO A 17 1.51 -10.10 -13.19
C PRO A 17 1.49 -9.70 -11.71
N CYS A 18 2.67 -9.30 -11.22
CA CYS A 18 2.92 -8.35 -10.12
C CYS A 18 2.23 -8.57 -8.76
N MET A 19 2.64 -9.59 -7.98
CA MET A 19 2.43 -9.63 -6.51
C MET A 19 3.61 -10.27 -5.75
N ASN A 20 4.85 -9.92 -6.12
CA ASN A 20 6.14 -10.43 -5.61
C ASN A 20 6.69 -11.64 -6.39
N GLY A 21 7.79 -11.41 -7.10
CA GLY A 21 8.51 -12.41 -7.87
C GLY A 21 10.02 -12.29 -7.64
N ASP A 22 10.61 -13.44 -7.29
CA ASP A 22 11.98 -13.73 -6.87
C ASP A 22 13.02 -13.44 -7.97
N VAL A 23 14.31 -13.43 -7.58
CA VAL A 23 15.47 -12.98 -8.34
C VAL A 23 16.02 -14.11 -9.23
N GLY A 24 15.89 -13.97 -10.55
CA GLY A 24 16.55 -14.80 -11.57
C GLY A 24 17.57 -14.00 -12.40
N ARG A 25 18.69 -14.64 -12.73
CA ARG A 25 19.99 -14.09 -13.17
C ARG A 25 20.04 -13.30 -14.48
N ASP A 26 21.06 -12.44 -14.53
CA ASP A 26 21.45 -11.47 -15.56
C ASP A 26 21.71 -12.07 -16.95
N ASP A 27 21.23 -11.38 -17.98
CA ASP A 27 21.91 -11.27 -19.28
C ASP A 27 21.81 -9.80 -19.74
N VAL A 28 22.96 -9.16 -19.90
CA VAL A 28 23.10 -7.75 -20.28
C VAL A 28 23.23 -7.67 -21.79
N ASP A 29 22.24 -7.09 -22.46
CA ASP A 29 22.43 -6.51 -23.79
C ASP A 29 21.87 -5.08 -23.83
N ASN A 30 22.73 -4.19 -24.31
CA ASN A 30 22.58 -2.74 -24.33
C ASN A 30 22.24 -2.28 -25.74
N ASP A 31 21.05 -1.71 -25.96
CA ASP A 31 20.80 -0.84 -27.10
C ASP A 31 19.67 0.19 -26.81
N GLY A 32 20.00 1.48 -26.96
CA GLY A 32 19.44 2.23 -28.07
C GLY A 32 18.07 2.91 -27.96
N GLY A 33 17.70 3.47 -26.80
CA GLY A 33 16.59 4.41 -26.73
C GLY A 33 16.46 5.02 -25.34
N VAL A 34 16.60 6.34 -25.21
CA VAL A 34 16.32 7.03 -23.94
C VAL A 34 14.81 7.03 -23.75
N GLY A 35 14.28 5.93 -23.22
CA GLY A 35 12.88 5.76 -22.87
C GLY A 35 12.49 6.73 -21.75
N GLU A 36 11.22 7.13 -21.71
CA GLU A 36 10.70 8.13 -20.78
C GLU A 36 10.91 7.77 -19.30
N GLY A 37 11.03 6.47 -18.98
CA GLY A 37 11.36 5.92 -17.66
C GLY A 37 12.83 6.07 -17.24
N GLU A 38 13.77 6.29 -18.17
CA GLU A 38 15.19 6.52 -17.84
C GLU A 38 15.37 7.81 -17.04
N GLY A 39 14.53 8.82 -17.29
CA GLY A 39 14.54 10.08 -16.54
C GLY A 39 14.08 9.92 -15.09
N GLU A 40 13.03 9.13 -14.85
CA GLU A 40 12.51 8.85 -13.51
C GLU A 40 13.50 8.00 -12.71
N PHE A 41 14.07 6.97 -13.36
CA PHE A 41 15.11 6.13 -12.75
C PHE A 41 16.35 6.94 -12.37
N ALA A 42 16.86 7.80 -13.26
CA ALA A 42 18.00 8.66 -12.96
C ALA A 42 17.71 9.63 -11.81
N ALA A 43 16.51 10.22 -11.76
CA ALA A 43 16.10 11.12 -10.69
C ALA A 43 16.00 10.38 -9.34
N ALA A 44 15.43 9.17 -9.32
CA ALA A 44 15.35 8.35 -8.11
C ALA A 44 16.73 7.91 -7.62
N MET A 45 17.62 7.47 -8.52
CA MET A 45 18.99 7.09 -8.20
C MET A 45 19.82 8.25 -7.64
N ALA A 46 19.60 9.48 -8.14
CA ALA A 46 20.27 10.68 -7.61
C ALA A 46 19.93 10.96 -6.13
N GLN A 47 18.78 10.49 -5.64
CA GLN A 47 18.41 10.61 -4.24
C GLN A 47 19.30 9.76 -3.31
N LEU A 48 19.94 8.70 -3.84
CA LEU A 48 20.84 7.81 -3.10
C LEU A 48 22.31 8.29 -3.10
N ALA A 49 22.59 9.48 -3.64
CA ALA A 49 23.94 10.04 -3.67
C ALA A 49 24.60 10.22 -2.27
N PRO A 50 23.88 10.47 -1.16
CA PRO A 50 24.50 10.52 0.16
C PRO A 50 25.07 9.15 0.58
N GLU A 51 26.30 9.14 1.10
CA GLU A 51 26.96 7.89 1.53
C GLU A 51 26.23 7.22 2.70
N GLY A 52 25.72 8.00 3.66
CA GLY A 52 24.93 7.50 4.78
C GLY A 52 23.67 6.76 4.34
N VAL A 53 22.96 7.27 3.33
CA VAL A 53 21.78 6.60 2.74
C VAL A 53 22.15 5.23 2.16
N ARG A 54 23.25 5.13 1.40
CA ARG A 54 23.69 3.83 0.84
C ARG A 54 24.12 2.85 1.93
N ALA A 55 24.81 3.32 2.96
CA ALA A 55 25.24 2.48 4.07
C ALA A 55 24.06 1.90 4.87
N LEU A 56 23.00 2.70 5.07
CA LEU A 56 21.76 2.23 5.71
C LEU A 56 21.06 1.16 4.88
N HIS A 57 20.93 1.34 3.56
CA HIS A 57 20.35 0.32 2.67
C HIS A 57 21.18 -0.97 2.61
N ALA A 58 22.51 -0.89 2.68
CA ALA A 58 23.34 -2.10 2.74
C ALA A 58 23.05 -2.96 3.98
N ARG A 59 22.73 -2.33 5.13
CA ARG A 59 22.32 -3.04 6.36
C ARG A 59 20.96 -3.71 6.20
N VAL A 60 20.00 -2.99 5.61
CA VAL A 60 18.66 -3.49 5.27
C VAL A 60 18.75 -4.79 4.47
N GLU A 61 19.56 -4.81 3.42
CA GLU A 61 19.70 -5.95 2.52
C GLU A 61 20.35 -7.17 3.18
N ALA A 62 21.21 -6.95 4.17
CA ALA A 62 21.95 -8.02 4.84
C ALA A 62 21.20 -8.63 6.02
N GLU A 63 20.41 -7.82 6.75
CA GLU A 63 19.97 -8.16 8.11
C GLU A 63 18.45 -8.21 8.27
N TRP A 64 17.66 -7.57 7.39
CA TRP A 64 16.25 -7.29 7.70
C TRP A 64 15.24 -8.15 6.92
N GLY A 65 14.11 -8.40 7.59
CA GLY A 65 13.08 -9.35 7.16
C GLY A 65 12.12 -8.84 6.07
N PRO A 66 11.17 -9.71 5.65
CA PRO A 66 10.31 -9.48 4.49
C PRO A 66 9.45 -8.20 4.53
N VAL A 67 9.02 -7.79 5.72
CA VAL A 67 8.17 -6.58 5.90
C VAL A 67 8.88 -5.34 5.37
N LEU A 68 10.14 -5.15 5.77
CA LEU A 68 10.88 -3.98 5.35
C LEU A 68 11.27 -4.03 3.87
N GLN A 69 11.58 -5.23 3.36
CA GLN A 69 11.83 -5.43 1.94
C GLN A 69 10.61 -5.02 1.09
N SER A 70 9.41 -5.41 1.51
CA SER A 70 8.14 -4.99 0.89
C SER A 70 7.95 -3.46 0.95
N ALA A 71 8.26 -2.85 2.11
CA ALA A 71 8.18 -1.40 2.27
C ALA A 71 9.11 -0.65 1.28
N CYS A 72 10.36 -1.11 1.10
CA CYS A 72 11.29 -0.54 0.11
C CYS A 72 10.83 -0.78 -1.34
N GLN A 73 10.26 -1.96 -1.65
CA GLN A 73 9.70 -2.26 -2.97
C GLN A 73 8.55 -1.33 -3.35
N THR A 74 7.63 -1.07 -2.42
CA THR A 74 6.52 -0.13 -2.68
C THR A 74 7.02 1.31 -2.85
N ALA A 75 8.05 1.72 -2.10
CA ALA A 75 8.71 3.01 -2.32
C ALA A 75 9.38 3.08 -3.70
N ALA A 76 10.02 2.01 -4.18
CA ALA A 76 10.60 1.97 -5.52
C ALA A 76 9.54 2.20 -6.61
N ALA A 77 8.36 1.60 -6.47
CA ALA A 77 7.27 1.83 -7.41
C ALA A 77 6.79 3.28 -7.39
N ARG A 78 6.66 3.91 -6.22
CA ARG A 78 6.32 5.34 -6.14
C ARG A 78 7.39 6.23 -6.76
N ALA A 79 8.67 5.88 -6.61
CA ALA A 79 9.79 6.63 -7.18
C ALA A 79 9.82 6.55 -8.71
N LEU A 80 9.65 5.34 -9.28
CA LEU A 80 9.72 5.12 -10.71
C LEU A 80 8.45 5.51 -11.45
N TRP A 81 7.30 5.58 -10.78
CA TRP A 81 6.09 6.20 -11.32
C TRP A 81 6.01 7.71 -10.98
N GLY A 82 7.17 8.37 -10.83
CA GLY A 82 7.34 9.72 -10.27
C GLY A 82 6.61 10.85 -11.03
N ARG A 83 6.30 10.66 -12.32
CA ARG A 83 5.45 11.58 -13.10
C ARG A 83 4.02 11.62 -12.60
N ALA A 84 3.49 10.46 -12.21
CA ALA A 84 2.13 10.35 -11.68
C ALA A 84 2.13 10.54 -10.16
N VAL A 85 2.98 9.79 -9.45
CA VAL A 85 3.11 9.81 -8.00
C VAL A 85 4.23 10.76 -7.60
N ARG A 86 3.86 11.97 -7.18
CA ARG A 86 4.84 12.94 -6.66
C ARG A 86 5.22 12.61 -5.22
N ASP A 87 6.19 11.72 -5.06
CA ASP A 87 6.81 11.37 -3.78
C ASP A 87 8.32 11.72 -3.80
N PRO A 88 8.72 12.89 -3.26
CA PRO A 88 10.11 13.35 -3.29
C PRO A 88 11.04 12.53 -2.38
N ALA A 89 10.49 11.70 -1.48
CA ALA A 89 11.28 10.84 -0.59
C ALA A 89 11.37 9.40 -1.10
N ALA A 90 10.54 9.00 -2.07
CA ALA A 90 10.42 7.60 -2.48
C ALA A 90 11.74 6.97 -2.95
N GLY A 91 12.59 7.71 -3.68
CA GLY A 91 13.88 7.18 -4.14
C GLY A 91 14.84 6.90 -2.99
N VAL A 92 14.94 7.84 -2.03
CA VAL A 92 15.71 7.64 -0.79
C VAL A 92 15.21 6.41 -0.03
N LEU A 93 13.89 6.28 0.13
CA LEU A 93 13.28 5.22 0.92
C LEU A 93 13.31 3.86 0.22
N ALA A 94 13.40 3.85 -1.12
CA ALA A 94 13.44 2.62 -1.92
C ALA A 94 14.79 1.91 -1.85
N GLY A 95 15.90 2.65 -1.95
CA GLY A 95 17.22 2.03 -2.06
C GLY A 95 17.55 1.48 -3.45
N GLU A 96 18.84 1.30 -3.73
CA GLU A 96 19.36 1.04 -5.07
C GLU A 96 18.87 -0.29 -5.65
N ARG A 97 18.93 -1.37 -4.85
CA ARG A 97 18.51 -2.71 -5.28
C ARG A 97 17.08 -2.73 -5.81
N TYR A 98 16.16 -2.09 -5.09
CA TYR A 98 14.74 -2.11 -5.44
C TYR A 98 14.42 -1.17 -6.61
N LEU A 99 15.08 -0.02 -6.69
CA LEU A 99 14.98 0.86 -7.86
C LEU A 99 15.46 0.16 -9.13
N ARG A 100 16.66 -0.44 -9.11
CA ARG A 100 17.18 -1.19 -10.27
C ARG A 100 16.30 -2.36 -10.64
N GLY A 101 15.96 -3.20 -9.66
CA GLY A 101 15.16 -4.40 -9.90
C GLY A 101 13.77 -4.09 -10.48
N LEU A 102 13.13 -3.00 -10.04
CA LEU A 102 11.85 -2.58 -10.62
C LEU A 102 12.04 -1.95 -11.99
N HIS A 103 13.04 -1.10 -12.18
CA HIS A 103 13.34 -0.49 -13.49
C HIS A 103 13.59 -1.55 -14.57
N ASP A 104 14.36 -2.60 -14.26
CA ASP A 104 14.62 -3.69 -15.21
C ASP A 104 13.34 -4.48 -15.55
N LYS A 105 12.43 -4.67 -14.57
CA LYS A 105 11.11 -5.25 -14.81
C LYS A 105 10.26 -4.37 -15.73
N MET A 106 10.18 -3.06 -15.45
CA MET A 106 9.44 -2.10 -16.28
C MET A 106 9.97 -2.08 -17.72
N ARG A 107 11.29 -2.08 -17.93
CA ARG A 107 11.88 -2.15 -19.29
C ARG A 107 11.53 -3.44 -20.02
N ARG A 108 11.46 -4.57 -19.31
CA ARG A 108 11.04 -5.84 -19.91
C ARG A 108 9.57 -5.78 -20.35
N ASP A 109 8.69 -5.24 -19.51
CA ASP A 109 7.28 -5.06 -19.85
C ASP A 109 7.08 -4.18 -21.08
N GLU A 110 7.76 -3.03 -21.13
CA GLU A 110 7.68 -2.08 -22.23
C GLU A 110 8.14 -2.73 -23.55
N ARG A 111 9.27 -3.46 -23.53
CA ARG A 111 9.78 -4.19 -24.69
C ARG A 111 8.85 -5.30 -25.14
N ALA A 112 8.18 -5.97 -24.19
CA ALA A 112 7.22 -7.03 -24.46
C ALA A 112 5.84 -6.50 -24.89
N GLY A 113 5.58 -5.19 -24.76
CA GLY A 113 4.24 -4.62 -24.95
C GLY A 113 3.24 -5.19 -23.96
N ALA A 114 3.67 -5.40 -22.70
CA ALA A 114 2.82 -5.97 -21.66
C ALA A 114 1.58 -5.11 -21.42
N ARG A 115 0.49 -5.77 -21.00
CA ARG A 115 -0.80 -5.11 -20.74
C ARG A 115 -0.73 -4.18 -19.52
N GLU A 116 0.14 -4.52 -18.57
CA GLU A 116 0.44 -3.74 -17.38
C GLU A 116 1.95 -3.61 -17.24
N VAL A 117 2.40 -2.42 -16.83
CA VAL A 117 3.79 -2.17 -16.46
C VAL A 117 3.93 -2.35 -14.95
N HIS A 118 5.00 -3.02 -14.52
CA HIS A 118 5.30 -3.26 -13.12
C HIS A 118 5.21 -1.98 -12.28
N GLY A 119 4.59 -2.08 -11.11
CA GLY A 119 4.40 -0.96 -10.19
C GLY A 119 3.14 -0.12 -10.43
N VAL A 120 2.44 -0.27 -11.57
CA VAL A 120 1.23 0.54 -11.88
C VAL A 120 0.16 0.42 -10.79
N MET A 121 -0.03 -0.77 -10.22
CA MET A 121 -0.95 -1.01 -9.11
C MET A 121 -0.61 -0.17 -7.88
N ILE A 122 0.68 -0.07 -7.54
CA ILE A 122 1.15 0.73 -6.39
C ILE A 122 0.97 2.22 -6.69
N ALA A 123 1.17 2.65 -7.94
CA ALA A 123 0.95 4.02 -8.34
C ALA A 123 -0.54 4.41 -8.21
N VAL A 124 -1.44 3.60 -8.77
CA VAL A 124 -2.89 3.79 -8.63
C VAL A 124 -3.33 3.77 -7.17
N ARG A 125 -2.84 2.80 -6.37
CA ARG A 125 -3.15 2.73 -4.94
C ARG A 125 -2.71 3.98 -4.21
N THR A 126 -1.48 4.43 -4.42
CA THR A 126 -0.95 5.65 -3.78
C THR A 126 -1.82 6.86 -4.10
N LEU A 127 -2.15 7.05 -5.38
CA LEU A 127 -2.97 8.18 -5.84
C LEU A 127 -4.39 8.14 -5.29
N TRP A 128 -5.00 6.96 -5.20
CA TRP A 128 -6.32 6.79 -4.59
C TRP A 128 -6.28 7.18 -3.11
N PHE A 129 -5.35 6.62 -2.33
CA PHE A 129 -5.24 6.95 -0.91
C PHE A 129 -4.92 8.44 -0.69
N ASP A 130 -4.09 9.06 -1.52
CA ASP A 130 -3.78 10.49 -1.42
C ASP A 130 -5.02 11.36 -1.65
N ALA A 131 -5.77 11.09 -2.74
CA ALA A 131 -7.00 11.79 -3.06
C ALA A 131 -8.04 11.64 -1.94
N ARG A 132 -8.11 10.43 -1.36
CA ARG A 132 -9.04 10.10 -0.28
C ARG A 132 -8.66 10.73 1.06
N VAL A 133 -7.37 10.78 1.40
CA VAL A 133 -6.87 11.53 2.56
C VAL A 133 -7.18 13.02 2.39
N GLU A 134 -6.89 13.61 1.24
CA GLU A 134 -7.19 15.03 0.96
C GLU A 134 -8.68 15.35 1.09
N ALA A 135 -9.54 14.52 0.49
CA ALA A 135 -10.99 14.68 0.58
C ALA A 135 -11.50 14.50 2.02
N ALA A 136 -11.01 13.51 2.76
CA ALA A 136 -11.40 13.28 4.15
C ALA A 136 -10.97 14.44 5.07
N VAL A 137 -9.75 14.98 4.89
CA VAL A 137 -9.29 16.17 5.62
C VAL A 137 -10.18 17.37 5.33
N ALA A 138 -10.52 17.60 4.06
CA ALA A 138 -11.41 18.69 3.66
C ALA A 138 -12.82 18.55 4.25
N ALA A 139 -13.37 17.32 4.27
CA ALA A 139 -14.70 17.04 4.78
C ALA A 139 -14.81 17.17 6.31
N LEU A 140 -13.82 16.68 7.06
CA LEU A 140 -13.81 16.75 8.52
C LEU A 140 -13.54 18.16 9.03
N GLY A 141 -12.73 18.94 8.29
CA GLY A 141 -12.31 20.28 8.71
C GLY A 141 -11.55 20.29 10.05
N GLY A 142 -11.21 21.50 10.51
CA GLY A 142 -10.49 21.66 11.78
C GLY A 142 -9.07 21.08 11.74
N ASP A 143 -8.68 20.39 12.82
CA ASP A 143 -7.37 19.76 13.01
C ASP A 143 -7.60 18.24 13.22
N PRO A 144 -7.90 17.47 12.16
CA PRO A 144 -8.11 16.04 12.28
C PRO A 144 -6.78 15.32 12.49
N GLN A 145 -6.84 14.17 13.14
CA GLN A 145 -5.70 13.28 13.30
C GLN A 145 -5.66 12.31 12.12
N VAL A 146 -4.47 12.01 11.61
CA VAL A 146 -4.27 10.98 10.58
C VAL A 146 -3.40 9.89 11.18
N VAL A 147 -3.91 8.67 11.27
CA VAL A 147 -3.19 7.53 11.81
C VAL A 147 -2.89 6.55 10.68
N ILE A 148 -1.61 6.38 10.37
CA ILE A 148 -1.13 5.45 9.34
C ILE A 148 -0.63 4.19 10.05
N LEU A 149 -1.36 3.08 9.87
CA LEU A 149 -1.04 1.79 10.49
C LEU A 149 -0.15 0.97 9.56
N GLY A 150 1.01 0.55 10.06
CA GLY A 150 2.10 0.01 9.25
C GLY A 150 2.63 1.05 8.29
N ALA A 151 3.07 2.18 8.85
CA ALA A 151 3.48 3.34 8.08
C ALA A 151 4.61 3.07 7.07
N GLY A 152 5.36 1.98 7.18
CA GLY A 152 6.28 1.54 6.13
C GLY A 152 7.24 2.64 5.71
N MET A 153 7.45 2.70 4.39
CA MET A 153 8.10 3.82 3.71
C MET A 153 7.10 4.90 3.26
N ASP A 154 5.92 5.03 3.88
CA ASP A 154 5.00 6.14 3.59
C ASP A 154 5.67 7.48 3.93
N ALA A 155 5.52 8.44 3.01
CA ALA A 155 6.05 9.79 3.08
C ALA A 155 4.96 10.88 2.99
N ARG A 156 3.66 10.54 3.15
CA ARG A 156 2.53 11.49 3.07
C ARG A 156 2.73 12.72 3.96
N ALA A 157 3.21 12.53 5.18
CA ALA A 157 3.52 13.63 6.12
C ALA A 157 4.55 14.64 5.58
N TYR A 158 5.36 14.25 4.59
CA TYR A 158 6.40 15.08 3.96
C TYR A 158 5.99 15.64 2.59
N ARG A 159 4.86 15.20 2.01
CA ARG A 159 4.48 15.55 0.62
C ARG A 159 3.04 16.02 0.42
N LEU A 160 2.11 15.69 1.31
CA LEU A 160 0.72 16.12 1.19
C LEU A 160 0.48 17.45 1.91
N SER A 161 0.26 18.52 1.14
CA SER A 161 0.00 19.86 1.67
C SER A 161 -1.33 19.99 2.41
N CYS A 162 -2.29 19.08 2.17
CA CYS A 162 -3.55 19.05 2.91
C CYS A 162 -3.34 18.74 4.41
N LEU A 163 -2.22 18.11 4.79
CA LEU A 163 -1.92 17.73 6.16
C LEU A 163 -1.39 18.87 7.03
N LYS A 164 -1.25 20.09 6.50
CA LYS A 164 -0.65 21.24 7.20
C LYS A 164 -1.31 21.63 8.53
N GLU A 165 -2.58 21.26 8.72
CA GLU A 165 -3.32 21.46 9.97
C GLU A 165 -3.54 20.15 10.73
N CYS A 166 -2.97 19.03 10.28
CA CYS A 166 -3.22 17.69 10.82
C CYS A 166 -2.05 17.20 11.68
N THR A 167 -2.38 16.49 12.76
CA THR A 167 -1.41 15.65 13.48
C THR A 167 -1.36 14.27 12.83
N VAL A 168 -0.20 13.88 12.29
CA VAL A 168 0.01 12.57 11.68
C VAL A 168 0.71 11.65 12.67
N PHE A 169 0.13 10.48 12.90
CA PHE A 169 0.71 9.38 13.65
C PHE A 169 1.15 8.28 12.69
N GLU A 170 2.42 7.94 12.70
CA GLU A 170 2.97 6.78 12.01
C GLU A 170 3.19 5.66 13.01
N LEU A 171 2.39 4.60 12.92
CA LEU A 171 2.50 3.44 13.78
C LEU A 171 3.11 2.29 13.00
N ASP A 172 4.24 1.78 13.48
CA ASP A 172 4.92 0.62 12.90
C ASP A 172 5.92 0.02 13.90
N PHE A 173 6.60 -1.05 13.50
CA PHE A 173 7.70 -1.65 14.25
C PHE A 173 8.80 -0.61 14.53
N PRO A 174 9.38 -0.62 15.76
CA PRO A 174 10.42 0.34 16.15
C PRO A 174 11.57 0.45 15.14
N GLU A 175 12.06 -0.69 14.65
CA GLU A 175 13.22 -0.76 13.76
C GLU A 175 12.93 -0.13 12.39
N LEU A 176 11.69 -0.25 11.91
CA LEU A 176 11.24 0.33 10.64
C LEU A 176 11.10 1.85 10.77
N LEU A 177 10.52 2.33 11.87
CA LEU A 177 10.40 3.77 12.16
C LEU A 177 11.76 4.44 12.31
N GLU A 178 12.71 3.78 13.01
CA GLU A 178 14.09 4.24 13.17
C GLU A 178 14.78 4.34 11.80
N MET A 179 14.71 3.28 11.00
CA MET A 179 15.30 3.28 9.66
C MET A 179 14.76 4.41 8.78
N LYS A 180 13.43 4.56 8.71
CA LYS A 180 12.84 5.61 7.89
C LYS A 180 13.31 6.97 8.38
N SER A 181 13.38 7.18 9.69
CA SER A 181 13.90 8.42 10.26
C SER A 181 15.35 8.69 9.85
N ASP A 182 16.21 7.68 9.94
CA ASP A 182 17.64 7.79 9.61
C ASP A 182 17.86 8.05 8.12
N LEU A 183 17.16 7.33 7.24
CA LEU A 183 17.22 7.56 5.79
C LEU A 183 16.82 8.98 5.42
N LEU A 184 15.70 9.46 5.97
CA LEU A 184 15.22 10.81 5.71
C LEU A 184 16.15 11.87 6.30
N HIS A 185 16.72 11.63 7.49
CA HIS A 185 17.68 12.53 8.12
C HIS A 185 18.97 12.66 7.30
N GLU A 186 19.54 11.54 6.85
CA GLU A 186 20.73 11.53 5.99
C GLU A 186 20.46 12.24 4.66
N ALA A 187 19.30 12.02 4.06
CA ALA A 187 18.90 12.71 2.82
C ALA A 187 18.72 14.23 3.01
N MET A 188 18.10 14.66 4.11
CA MET A 188 17.90 16.08 4.43
C MET A 188 19.18 16.81 4.79
N SER A 189 20.17 16.11 5.34
CA SER A 189 21.45 16.68 5.77
C SER A 189 22.45 16.85 4.61
N SER A 190 22.19 16.22 3.46
CA SER A 190 23.01 16.32 2.25
C SER A 190 22.82 17.67 1.55
N ALA A 191 23.92 18.35 1.23
CA ALA A 191 23.94 19.69 0.62
C ALA A 191 23.31 19.78 -0.79
N ASN A 192 23.00 18.65 -1.43
CA ASN A 192 22.59 18.57 -2.84
C ASN A 192 21.12 18.20 -3.05
N HIS A 193 20.32 18.04 -2.00
CA HIS A 193 18.98 17.49 -2.11
C HIS A 193 17.87 18.52 -1.90
N GLN A 194 16.76 18.31 -2.60
CA GLN A 194 15.52 19.06 -2.44
C GLN A 194 15.15 19.03 -0.96
N LYS A 195 14.96 20.21 -0.34
CA LYS A 195 14.73 20.32 1.10
C LYS A 195 13.40 19.63 1.44
N LEU A 196 13.46 18.36 1.82
CA LEU A 196 12.31 17.63 2.32
C LEU A 196 11.92 18.30 3.64
N THR A 197 10.69 18.77 3.72
CA THR A 197 10.14 19.39 4.93
C THR A 197 8.89 18.64 5.32
N VAL A 198 8.67 18.46 6.61
CA VAL A 198 7.40 17.94 7.12
C VAL A 198 6.30 18.94 6.72
N MET A 199 5.33 18.45 5.95
CA MET A 199 4.16 19.22 5.51
C MET A 199 3.06 19.17 6.57
N ALA A 200 2.99 18.08 7.34
CA ALA A 200 2.06 17.94 8.44
C ALA A 200 2.32 18.96 9.56
N LYS A 201 1.28 19.35 10.31
CA LYS A 201 1.43 20.21 11.50
C LYS A 201 2.37 19.57 12.53
N SER A 202 2.18 18.27 12.75
CA SER A 202 2.98 17.44 13.64
C SER A 202 3.10 16.05 13.04
N LEU A 203 4.28 15.44 13.16
CA LEU A 203 4.53 14.04 12.81
C LEU A 203 5.02 13.31 14.05
N ILE A 204 4.27 12.30 14.48
CA ILE A 204 4.53 11.52 15.69
C ILE A 204 4.72 10.07 15.30
N ARG A 205 5.83 9.48 15.71
CA ARG A 205 6.14 8.06 15.48
C ARG A 205 5.74 7.25 16.70
N VAL A 206 4.98 6.18 16.47
CA VAL A 206 4.38 5.34 17.51
C VAL A 206 4.96 3.93 17.36
N PRO A 207 6.02 3.58 18.13
CA PRO A 207 6.64 2.26 18.06
C PRO A 207 5.70 1.20 18.67
N ALA A 208 4.99 0.47 17.81
CA ALA A 208 4.03 -0.55 18.22
C ALA A 208 3.78 -1.57 17.09
N ASN A 209 3.47 -2.80 17.49
CA ASN A 209 2.89 -3.78 16.58
C ASN A 209 1.37 -3.69 16.66
N ILE A 210 0.69 -3.53 15.52
CA ILE A 210 -0.78 -3.42 15.47
C ILE A 210 -1.52 -4.69 15.89
N GLN A 211 -0.80 -5.82 15.98
CA GLN A 211 -1.34 -7.09 16.50
C GLN A 211 -1.31 -7.14 18.03
N ASP A 212 -0.57 -6.25 18.70
CA ASP A 212 -0.52 -6.23 20.15
C ASP A 212 -1.80 -5.58 20.69
N GLY A 213 -2.50 -6.23 21.63
CA GLY A 213 -3.75 -5.69 22.18
C GLY A 213 -3.66 -4.32 22.89
N ASP A 214 -2.46 -3.78 23.07
CA ASP A 214 -2.22 -2.47 23.71
C ASP A 214 -1.82 -1.35 22.72
N TRP A 215 -1.87 -1.58 21.41
CA TRP A 215 -1.40 -0.60 20.41
C TRP A 215 -2.17 0.73 20.45
N ILE A 216 -3.48 0.71 20.75
CA ILE A 216 -4.29 1.93 20.96
C ILE A 216 -3.79 2.71 22.18
N THR A 217 -3.46 2.02 23.27
CA THR A 217 -2.93 2.64 24.49
C THR A 217 -1.56 3.28 24.22
N LYS A 218 -0.70 2.62 23.45
CA LYS A 218 0.59 3.18 22.98
C LYS A 218 0.38 4.40 22.08
N LEU A 219 -0.62 4.37 21.21
CA LEU A 219 -1.01 5.50 20.37
C LEU A 219 -1.48 6.70 21.22
N GLN A 220 -2.33 6.47 22.23
CA GLN A 220 -2.78 7.49 23.18
C GLN A 220 -1.63 8.08 24.01
N SER A 221 -0.69 7.25 24.47
CA SER A 221 0.47 7.72 25.23
C SER A 221 1.40 8.62 24.40
N CYS A 222 1.36 8.49 23.08
CA CYS A 222 2.05 9.36 22.12
C CYS A 222 1.26 10.64 21.76
N GLY A 223 0.08 10.85 22.35
CA GLY A 223 -0.72 12.09 22.19
C GLY A 223 -1.92 11.98 21.26
N TYR A 224 -2.30 10.78 20.82
CA TYR A 224 -3.58 10.57 20.14
C TYR A 224 -4.75 10.81 21.10
N VAL A 225 -5.75 11.57 20.64
CA VAL A 225 -6.96 11.89 21.41
C VAL A 225 -8.18 11.26 20.73
N PRO A 226 -8.86 10.28 21.37
CA PRO A 226 -10.04 9.62 20.80
C PRO A 226 -11.21 10.55 20.48
N GLU A 227 -11.34 11.66 21.21
CA GLU A 227 -12.39 12.67 21.05
C GLU A 227 -12.14 13.62 19.88
N ARG A 228 -11.12 13.37 19.05
CA ARG A 228 -10.82 14.13 17.84
C ARG A 228 -11.09 13.31 16.58
N ASN A 229 -11.63 13.98 15.57
CA ASN A 229 -11.89 13.37 14.27
C ASN A 229 -10.62 12.72 13.73
N THR A 230 -10.73 11.46 13.30
CA THR A 230 -9.56 10.65 12.94
C THR A 230 -9.75 9.97 11.58
N ILE A 231 -8.72 10.09 10.74
CA ILE A 231 -8.58 9.37 9.47
C ILE A 231 -7.59 8.24 9.69
N TRP A 232 -8.03 7.00 9.54
CA TRP A 232 -7.21 5.80 9.65
C TRP A 232 -6.82 5.31 8.26
N VAL A 233 -5.52 5.09 8.04
CA VAL A 233 -4.97 4.61 6.78
C VAL A 233 -4.35 3.23 7.00
N LEU A 234 -4.97 2.21 6.41
CA LEU A 234 -4.49 0.82 6.38
C LEU A 234 -4.14 0.48 4.93
N GLU A 235 -3.09 1.10 4.41
CA GLU A 235 -2.60 0.82 3.06
C GLU A 235 -1.63 -0.36 3.08
N GLY A 236 -2.01 -1.43 2.41
CA GLY A 236 -1.15 -2.56 2.13
C GLY A 236 -0.74 -3.35 3.36
N ILE A 237 -1.63 -3.48 4.34
CA ILE A 237 -1.32 -4.13 5.62
C ILE A 237 -2.28 -5.24 6.02
N ILE A 238 -3.59 -5.05 5.84
CA ILE A 238 -4.58 -5.89 6.53
C ILE A 238 -4.51 -7.36 6.11
N TYR A 239 -4.10 -7.65 4.87
CA TYR A 239 -3.95 -9.01 4.35
C TYR A 239 -2.72 -9.77 4.87
N TYR A 240 -1.79 -9.11 5.57
CA TYR A 240 -0.68 -9.77 6.28
C TYR A 240 -1.07 -10.26 7.69
N LEU A 241 -2.22 -9.82 8.19
CA LEU A 241 -2.71 -10.18 9.51
C LEU A 241 -3.49 -11.48 9.45
N HIS A 242 -3.43 -12.29 10.51
CA HIS A 242 -4.39 -13.38 10.65
C HIS A 242 -5.80 -12.84 10.88
N HIS A 243 -6.81 -13.64 10.58
CA HIS A 243 -8.20 -13.20 10.60
C HIS A 243 -8.64 -12.57 11.93
N ALA A 244 -8.25 -13.16 13.07
CA ALA A 244 -8.60 -12.62 14.38
C ALA A 244 -7.98 -11.22 14.60
N ASP A 245 -6.71 -11.04 14.22
CA ASP A 245 -5.99 -9.78 14.41
C ASP A 245 -6.52 -8.69 13.45
N ALA A 246 -6.80 -9.04 12.20
CA ALA A 246 -7.42 -8.14 11.22
C ALA A 246 -8.78 -7.64 11.70
N MET A 247 -9.63 -8.54 12.19
CA MET A 247 -10.95 -8.19 12.73
C MET A 247 -10.81 -7.32 13.98
N GLN A 248 -9.91 -7.67 14.91
CA GLN A 248 -9.66 -6.88 16.11
C GLN A 248 -9.19 -5.45 15.78
N VAL A 249 -8.30 -5.27 14.80
CA VAL A 249 -7.88 -3.94 14.34
C VAL A 249 -9.07 -3.15 13.78
N LEU A 250 -9.88 -3.75 12.91
CA LEU A 250 -11.06 -3.08 12.34
C LEU A 250 -12.09 -2.71 13.40
N GLU A 251 -12.35 -3.59 14.37
CA GLU A 251 -13.28 -3.35 15.48
C GLU A 251 -12.78 -2.24 16.42
N ASN A 252 -11.49 -2.22 16.74
CA ASN A 252 -10.87 -1.15 17.54
C ASN A 252 -10.99 0.22 16.85
N ILE A 253 -10.78 0.26 15.53
CA ILE A 253 -10.98 1.49 14.74
C ILE A 253 -12.46 1.89 14.76
N ALA A 254 -13.38 0.96 14.51
CA ALA A 254 -14.81 1.25 14.53
C ALA A 254 -15.30 1.74 15.90
N ALA A 255 -14.72 1.24 17.00
CA ALA A 255 -15.04 1.69 18.35
C ALA A 255 -14.67 3.16 18.63
N SER A 256 -13.68 3.71 17.92
CA SER A 256 -13.28 5.13 18.06
C SER A 256 -14.37 6.13 17.64
N ARG A 257 -15.35 5.69 16.85
CA ARG A 257 -16.52 6.51 16.44
C ARG A 257 -17.37 7.01 17.60
N SER A 258 -17.27 6.36 18.76
CA SER A 258 -18.06 6.71 19.96
C SER A 258 -17.78 8.11 20.48
N SER A 259 -16.64 8.71 20.10
CA SER A 259 -16.19 10.01 20.61
C SER A 259 -16.03 11.08 19.53
N ALA A 260 -15.79 10.69 18.26
CA ALA A 260 -15.59 11.62 17.15
C ALA A 260 -15.85 10.95 15.79
N SER A 261 -15.97 11.75 14.72
CA SER A 261 -16.08 11.20 13.36
C SER A 261 -14.81 10.47 12.96
N THR A 262 -15.00 9.28 12.41
CA THR A 262 -13.95 8.34 12.02
C THR A 262 -14.07 8.04 10.53
N VAL A 263 -12.97 8.13 9.81
CA VAL A 263 -12.86 7.70 8.41
C VAL A 263 -11.79 6.62 8.34
N LEU A 264 -12.13 5.46 7.78
CA LEU A 264 -11.22 4.37 7.47
C LEU A 264 -10.95 4.35 5.96
N LEU A 265 -9.68 4.41 5.59
CA LEU A 265 -9.18 4.15 4.24
C LEU A 265 -8.36 2.87 4.29
N ALA A 266 -8.74 1.86 3.53
CA ALA A 266 -8.09 0.55 3.55
C ALA A 266 -8.10 -0.13 2.18
N ASP A 267 -7.14 -1.03 1.93
CA ASP A 267 -7.19 -1.95 0.79
C ASP A 267 -7.42 -3.40 1.23
N PHE A 268 -8.34 -4.10 0.54
CA PHE A 268 -8.70 -5.48 0.82
C PHE A 268 -8.39 -6.37 -0.39
N MET A 269 -7.79 -7.51 -0.15
CA MET A 269 -7.70 -8.57 -1.15
C MET A 269 -8.97 -9.43 -1.13
N ASN A 270 -9.40 -9.87 -2.30
CA ASN A 270 -10.38 -10.96 -2.40
C ASN A 270 -9.68 -12.31 -2.18
N LYS A 271 -10.46 -13.39 -2.04
CA LYS A 271 -9.92 -14.72 -1.75
C LYS A 271 -8.83 -15.15 -2.74
N ASN A 272 -9.10 -14.99 -4.04
CA ASN A 272 -8.15 -15.40 -5.08
C ASN A 272 -6.82 -14.64 -5.03
N ALA A 273 -6.85 -13.33 -4.74
CA ALA A 273 -5.63 -12.54 -4.64
C ALA A 273 -4.72 -13.05 -3.51
N THR A 274 -5.27 -13.52 -2.40
CA THR A 274 -4.44 -14.10 -1.32
C THR A 274 -3.77 -15.43 -1.70
N LEU A 275 -4.33 -16.17 -2.65
CA LEU A 275 -3.73 -17.41 -3.15
C LEU A 275 -2.48 -17.17 -4.01
N LEU A 276 -2.19 -15.91 -4.40
CA LEU A 276 -0.94 -15.55 -5.07
C LEU A 276 0.27 -15.71 -4.14
N SER A 277 0.09 -15.57 -2.83
CA SER A 277 1.14 -15.81 -1.84
C SER A 277 0.54 -16.34 -0.52
N PRO A 278 0.13 -17.62 -0.48
CA PRO A 278 -0.64 -18.17 0.64
C PRO A 278 0.16 -18.28 1.95
N THR A 279 1.49 -18.20 1.86
CA THR A 279 2.39 -18.16 3.02
C THR A 279 2.56 -16.76 3.61
N MET A 280 2.15 -15.72 2.88
CA MET A 280 2.33 -14.31 3.24
C MET A 280 0.99 -13.62 3.49
N TYR A 281 -0.05 -13.98 2.74
CA TYR A 281 -1.37 -13.39 2.85
C TYR A 281 -2.30 -14.30 3.66
N HIS A 282 -2.86 -13.76 4.73
CA HIS A 282 -3.60 -14.51 5.75
C HIS A 282 -5.05 -14.02 5.92
N PHE A 283 -5.37 -12.85 5.38
CA PHE A 283 -6.71 -12.26 5.47
C PHE A 283 -7.19 -11.77 4.11
N TYR A 284 -8.46 -12.04 3.82
CA TYR A 284 -9.18 -11.56 2.65
C TYR A 284 -10.62 -11.26 3.02
N HIS A 285 -11.28 -10.47 2.19
CA HIS A 285 -12.72 -10.34 2.22
C HIS A 285 -13.27 -10.04 0.83
N ASP A 286 -14.23 -10.82 0.34
CA ASP A 286 -14.79 -10.65 -1.01
C ASP A 286 -15.79 -9.47 -1.09
N SER A 287 -16.39 -9.11 0.05
CA SER A 287 -17.40 -8.06 0.17
C SER A 287 -17.16 -7.09 1.35
N PRO A 288 -16.05 -6.33 1.39
CA PRO A 288 -15.76 -5.45 2.51
C PRO A 288 -16.83 -4.36 2.73
N ASP A 289 -17.58 -4.03 1.68
CA ASP A 289 -18.81 -3.21 1.71
C ASP A 289 -19.95 -3.81 2.54
N LEU A 290 -19.92 -5.11 2.84
CA LEU A 290 -20.86 -5.77 3.76
C LEU A 290 -20.23 -6.01 5.15
N LEU A 291 -18.91 -6.21 5.21
CA LEU A 291 -18.17 -6.38 6.45
C LEU A 291 -18.20 -5.12 7.31
N LEU A 292 -17.79 -4.00 6.74
CA LEU A 292 -17.60 -2.77 7.52
C LEU A 292 -18.91 -2.24 8.14
N PRO A 293 -20.07 -2.31 7.48
CA PRO A 293 -21.33 -1.96 8.13
C PRO A 293 -21.67 -2.85 9.33
N SER A 294 -21.35 -4.15 9.26
CA SER A 294 -21.62 -5.09 10.36
C SER A 294 -20.85 -4.79 11.65
N ILE A 295 -19.77 -4.02 11.57
CA ILE A 295 -18.95 -3.61 12.72
C ILE A 295 -19.10 -2.12 13.05
N GLY A 296 -20.04 -1.41 12.40
CA GLY A 296 -20.47 -0.07 12.81
C GLY A 296 -20.05 1.10 11.92
N PHE A 297 -19.57 0.85 10.70
CA PHE A 297 -19.42 1.91 9.70
C PHE A 297 -20.74 2.16 8.95
N SER A 298 -21.26 3.39 8.99
CA SER A 298 -22.58 3.71 8.42
C SER A 298 -22.53 3.97 6.92
N GLN A 299 -21.41 4.47 6.41
CA GLN A 299 -21.19 4.74 5.01
C GLN A 299 -19.94 3.99 4.55
N VAL A 300 -20.07 3.21 3.48
CA VAL A 300 -18.98 2.43 2.91
C VAL A 300 -19.02 2.54 1.39
N THR A 301 -17.92 3.00 0.82
CA THR A 301 -17.69 3.06 -0.62
C THR A 301 -16.58 2.08 -0.97
N LEU A 302 -16.86 1.23 -1.95
CA LEU A 302 -15.92 0.25 -2.47
C LEU A 302 -15.57 0.63 -3.90
N THR A 303 -14.27 0.79 -4.14
CA THR A 303 -13.67 1.02 -5.45
C THR A 303 -12.73 -0.16 -5.76
N GLN A 304 -12.45 -0.42 -7.02
CA GLN A 304 -11.34 -1.30 -7.42
C GLN A 304 -10.52 -0.64 -8.53
N ILE A 305 -9.30 -1.11 -8.72
CA ILE A 305 -8.43 -0.62 -9.79
C ILE A 305 -9.14 -0.75 -11.14
N GLY A 306 -9.08 0.32 -11.94
CA GLY A 306 -9.77 0.43 -13.23
C GLY A 306 -11.12 1.16 -13.15
N ASP A 307 -11.72 1.30 -11.96
CA ASP A 307 -12.86 2.20 -11.80
C ASP A 307 -12.44 3.66 -12.06
N PRO A 308 -13.36 4.56 -12.45
CA PRO A 308 -13.01 5.95 -12.77
C PRO A 308 -12.19 6.67 -11.68
N GLU A 309 -12.49 6.38 -10.41
CA GLU A 309 -11.81 6.97 -9.24
C GLU A 309 -10.47 6.27 -8.91
N ALA A 310 -10.17 5.14 -9.54
CA ALA A 310 -8.96 4.32 -9.35
C ALA A 310 -8.32 3.90 -10.69
N HIS A 311 -8.39 4.78 -11.70
CA HIS A 311 -7.78 4.58 -13.02
C HIS A 311 -6.60 5.53 -13.25
N PHE A 312 -6.76 6.82 -12.87
CA PHE A 312 -5.75 7.89 -12.99
C PHE A 312 -5.09 8.08 -14.37
N GLY A 313 -5.63 7.44 -15.40
CA GLY A 313 -5.04 7.44 -16.75
C GLY A 313 -3.81 6.53 -16.88
N LEU A 314 -3.52 5.69 -15.88
CA LEU A 314 -2.31 4.87 -15.83
C LEU A 314 -2.47 3.49 -16.49
N LEU A 315 -3.71 3.11 -16.83
CA LEU A 315 -4.06 1.83 -17.45
C LEU A 315 -4.33 2.02 -18.94
N SER A 316 -3.27 2.24 -19.72
CA SER A 316 -3.37 2.69 -21.11
C SER A 316 -3.67 1.56 -22.11
N HIS A 317 -3.37 0.30 -21.77
CA HIS A 317 -3.61 -0.83 -22.66
C HIS A 317 -5.12 -1.17 -22.72
N PRO A 318 -5.76 -1.29 -23.90
CA PRO A 318 -7.22 -1.51 -24.01
C PRO A 318 -7.69 -2.85 -23.43
N GLU A 319 -6.79 -3.83 -23.40
CA GLU A 319 -7.04 -5.17 -22.84
C GLU A 319 -6.42 -5.35 -21.44
N ASN A 320 -6.19 -4.26 -20.69
CA ASN A 320 -5.61 -4.38 -19.35
C ASN A 320 -6.50 -5.23 -18.41
N LEU A 321 -5.85 -5.98 -17.53
CA LEU A 321 -6.42 -6.90 -16.58
C LEU A 321 -7.48 -6.22 -15.71
N PHE A 322 -7.23 -5.01 -15.24
CA PHE A 322 -8.12 -4.31 -14.32
C PHE A 322 -9.44 -3.88 -14.98
N ASP A 323 -9.38 -3.39 -16.22
CA ASP A 323 -10.57 -3.10 -17.03
C ASP A 323 -11.37 -4.36 -17.36
N LYS A 324 -10.70 -5.50 -17.56
CA LYS A 324 -11.38 -6.79 -17.72
C LYS A 324 -12.06 -7.20 -16.43
N LEU A 325 -11.33 -7.17 -15.32
CA LEU A 325 -11.83 -7.54 -14.01
C LEU A 325 -13.04 -6.69 -13.61
N ARG A 326 -13.04 -5.36 -13.81
CA ARG A 326 -14.18 -4.53 -13.39
C ARG A 326 -15.47 -4.78 -14.17
N LYS A 327 -15.39 -5.37 -15.37
CA LYS A 327 -16.56 -5.77 -16.17
C LYS A 327 -17.20 -7.07 -15.66
N LEU A 328 -16.47 -7.85 -14.85
CA LEU A 328 -16.94 -9.11 -14.31
C LEU A 328 -17.60 -8.90 -12.92
N PRO A 329 -18.73 -9.57 -12.62
CA PRO A 329 -19.31 -9.56 -11.28
C PRO A 329 -18.30 -10.00 -10.21
N ARG A 330 -18.37 -9.41 -9.00
CA ARG A 330 -17.48 -9.79 -7.89
C ARG A 330 -17.65 -11.24 -7.44
N SER A 331 -18.84 -11.82 -7.63
CA SER A 331 -19.11 -13.24 -7.35
C SER A 331 -18.41 -14.21 -8.30
N MET A 332 -17.79 -13.71 -9.39
CA MET A 332 -17.10 -14.53 -10.36
C MET A 332 -15.68 -14.82 -9.91
N GLU A 333 -15.39 -16.09 -9.63
CA GLU A 333 -14.07 -16.54 -9.15
C GLU A 333 -13.04 -16.72 -10.27
N LYS A 334 -13.47 -16.97 -11.51
CA LYS A 334 -12.57 -17.18 -12.66
C LYS A 334 -13.04 -16.40 -13.88
N ASN A 335 -12.09 -15.88 -14.65
CA ASN A 335 -12.36 -15.21 -15.91
C ASN A 335 -12.96 -16.23 -16.90
N PRO A 336 -14.12 -15.91 -17.53
CA PRO A 336 -14.80 -16.83 -18.45
C PRO A 336 -14.05 -17.02 -19.78
N GLU A 337 -13.16 -16.10 -20.15
CA GLU A 337 -12.42 -16.15 -21.41
C GLU A 337 -11.22 -17.09 -21.35
N ASP A 338 -10.45 -17.06 -20.25
CA ASP A 338 -9.17 -17.77 -20.12
C ASP A 338 -9.07 -18.69 -18.88
N GLY A 339 -10.08 -18.69 -18.00
CA GLY A 339 -10.13 -19.53 -16.80
C GLY A 339 -9.21 -19.09 -15.67
N THR A 340 -8.50 -17.96 -15.81
CA THR A 340 -7.60 -17.42 -14.78
C THR A 340 -8.40 -16.97 -13.54
N PRO A 341 -7.86 -17.10 -12.31
CA PRO A 341 -8.52 -16.60 -11.11
C PRO A 341 -8.75 -15.08 -11.17
N CYS A 342 -9.95 -14.63 -10.81
CA CYS A 342 -10.24 -13.20 -10.66
C CYS A 342 -9.61 -12.70 -9.36
N CYS A 343 -8.38 -12.20 -9.43
CA CYS A 343 -7.68 -11.57 -8.30
C CYS A 343 -8.02 -10.09 -8.22
N ARG A 344 -8.53 -9.61 -7.09
CA ARG A 344 -8.98 -8.22 -6.91
C ARG A 344 -8.34 -7.59 -5.68
N LEU A 345 -8.00 -6.32 -5.84
CA LEU A 345 -7.67 -5.41 -4.75
C LEU A 345 -8.75 -4.33 -4.71
N TYR A 346 -9.50 -4.32 -3.61
CA TYR A 346 -10.55 -3.34 -3.35
C TYR A 346 -9.96 -2.20 -2.53
N PHE A 347 -10.24 -0.96 -2.92
CA PHE A 347 -10.01 0.21 -2.10
C PHE A 347 -11.32 0.59 -1.43
N VAL A 348 -11.26 0.80 -0.12
CA VAL A 348 -12.45 1.01 0.70
C VAL A 348 -12.29 2.29 1.49
N GLU A 349 -13.26 3.16 1.33
CA GLU A 349 -13.52 4.26 2.24
C GLU A 349 -14.73 3.88 3.08
N ALA A 350 -14.59 3.94 4.39
CA ALA A 350 -15.71 3.81 5.30
C ALA A 350 -15.71 4.96 6.30
N SER A 351 -16.89 5.42 6.72
CA SER A 351 -16.99 6.44 7.75
C SER A 351 -18.06 6.11 8.78
N ALA A 352 -17.82 6.59 10.00
CA ALA A 352 -18.75 6.52 11.09
C ALA A 352 -18.68 7.81 11.91
N SER A 353 -19.83 8.31 12.37
CA SER A 353 -19.95 9.47 13.23
C SER A 353 -20.65 9.12 14.54
N PRO A 354 -20.47 9.90 15.62
CA PRO A 354 -21.13 9.64 16.90
C PRO A 354 -22.66 9.60 16.79
N ASP A 355 -23.23 10.37 15.86
CA ASP A 355 -24.68 10.48 15.64
C ASP A 355 -25.26 9.34 14.78
N ASP A 356 -24.42 8.44 14.26
CA ASP A 356 -24.88 7.32 13.45
C ASP A 356 -25.67 6.33 14.31
N GLN A 357 -26.93 6.10 13.95
CA GLN A 357 -27.74 5.06 14.59
C GLN A 357 -27.07 3.70 14.35
N ILE A 358 -26.72 3.01 15.44
CA ILE A 358 -26.32 1.61 15.36
C ILE A 358 -27.58 0.83 14.99
N MET A 359 -27.75 0.54 13.70
CA MET A 359 -28.73 -0.45 13.26
C MET A 359 -28.24 -1.81 13.76
N CYS A 360 -28.75 -2.23 14.93
CA CYS A 360 -28.50 -3.56 15.45
C CYS A 360 -29.12 -4.56 14.44
N PRO A 361 -28.38 -5.57 13.94
CA PRO A 361 -28.91 -6.53 12.95
C PRO A 361 -30.12 -7.35 13.42
N LEU A 362 -30.59 -7.17 14.66
CA LEU A 362 -31.69 -7.90 15.27
C LEU A 362 -33.07 -7.24 15.11
N ASP A 363 -33.16 -6.00 14.65
CA ASP A 363 -34.46 -5.31 14.53
C ASP A 363 -35.23 -5.65 13.24
N HIS A 364 -34.70 -6.53 12.38
CA HIS A 364 -35.38 -6.99 11.15
C HIS A 364 -36.23 -8.26 11.33
N TYR A 365 -36.41 -8.76 12.56
CA TYR A 365 -37.24 -9.95 12.85
C TYR A 365 -38.48 -9.67 13.71
N LEU A 366 -38.82 -8.40 13.95
CA LEU A 366 -40.03 -8.01 14.66
C LEU A 366 -40.77 -6.90 13.92
N GLU A 367 -41.25 -7.19 12.71
CA GLU A 367 -42.42 -6.50 12.12
C GLU A 367 -43.17 -7.40 11.14
#